data_AF-A0A0R0M3G5-F1
#
_entry.id   AF-A0A0R0M3G5-F1
#
_cell.length_a   1.000
_cell.length_b   1.000
_cell.length_c   1.000
_cell.angle_alpha   90.00
_cell.angle_beta   90.00
_cell.angle_gamma   90.00
#
_symmetry.space_group_name_H-M   'P 1'
#
loop_
_entity.id
_entity.type
_entity.pdbx_description
1 polymer ?
#
loop_
_entity_poly.entity_id
_entity_poly.type
_entity_poly.pdbx_seq_one_letter_code
_entity_poly.pdbx_strand_id
1 'polypeptide(L)'
;EAGLRVASYLERYLQSNTLPTKSGIMISLSKWDTKQKERQTDTYPARVTKAKYKMDNLDITFEIQLVHLEDIRQQKVFNWVTDFENHANSAKWDESQKLIILQNIISASILSQLAKSDSTQNILLGLKKLSIDNYSLPALSTSFKDCTQNMFSFVREYFTELEELSTKIAISLGYTQKETQILLSTTFFANLGSHTAIYLQKQRVESYEPAKLELLRLEEILINEAKKV
;
A
#
# COMPACT_ATOMS: atom_id res chain seq x y z
N GLU A 1 3.74 -28.04 -9.89
CA GLU A 1 4.32 -28.44 -8.59
C GLU A 1 3.63 -27.66 -7.47
N ALA A 2 2.80 -28.32 -6.68
CA ALA A 2 2.19 -27.72 -5.50
C ALA A 2 3.22 -27.75 -4.37
N GLY A 3 4.10 -26.74 -4.33
CA GLY A 3 4.97 -26.53 -3.18
C GLY A 3 4.10 -26.40 -1.93
N LEU A 4 4.40 -27.20 -0.90
CA LEU A 4 3.76 -27.14 0.41
C LEU A 4 3.72 -25.69 0.88
N ARG A 5 2.56 -25.03 0.73
CA ARG A 5 2.36 -23.66 1.18
C ARG A 5 2.32 -23.71 2.71
N VAL A 6 3.41 -23.28 3.33
CA VAL A 6 3.53 -23.22 4.79
C VAL A 6 2.56 -22.15 5.28
N ALA A 7 1.61 -22.53 6.15
CA ALA A 7 0.66 -21.60 6.75
C ALA A 7 1.38 -20.45 7.48
N SER A 8 0.74 -19.27 7.53
CA SER A 8 1.26 -18.10 8.23
C SER A 8 1.60 -18.43 9.70
N TYR A 9 2.49 -17.66 10.34
CA TYR A 9 2.86 -17.90 11.74
C TYR A 9 1.65 -17.83 12.67
N LEU A 10 0.77 -16.85 12.43
CA LEU A 10 -0.47 -16.68 13.20
C LEU A 10 -1.42 -17.88 13.00
N GLU A 11 -1.61 -18.35 11.76
CA GLU A 11 -2.45 -19.51 11.49
C GLU A 11 -1.91 -20.78 12.19
N ARG A 12 -0.59 -21.02 12.14
CA ARG A 12 0.03 -22.17 12.81
C ARG A 12 -0.11 -22.10 14.32
N TYR A 13 0.07 -20.91 14.89
CA TYR A 13 -0.11 -20.69 16.31
C TYR A 13 -1.56 -20.97 16.73
N LEU A 14 -2.54 -20.44 16.00
CA LEU A 14 -3.96 -20.68 16.30
C LEU A 14 -4.37 -22.14 16.11
N GLN A 15 -3.74 -22.86 15.19
CA GLN A 15 -3.99 -24.29 14.96
C GLN A 15 -3.44 -25.18 16.07
N SER A 16 -2.21 -24.93 16.52
CA SER A 16 -1.42 -25.90 17.30
C SER A 16 -0.93 -25.38 18.64
N ASN A 17 -1.22 -24.11 18.97
CA ASN A 17 -0.69 -23.39 20.12
C ASN A 17 0.85 -23.44 20.20
N THR A 18 1.52 -23.65 19.07
CA THR A 18 2.98 -23.76 18.99
C THR A 18 3.55 -22.43 18.56
N LEU A 19 4.48 -21.90 19.36
CA LEU A 19 5.20 -20.68 19.01
C LEU A 19 6.13 -20.91 17.82
N PRO A 20 6.23 -19.94 16.90
CA PRO A 20 7.23 -19.99 15.84
C PRO A 20 8.65 -19.93 16.41
N THR A 21 9.61 -20.51 15.67
CA THR A 21 11.01 -20.45 16.08
C THR A 21 11.56 -19.03 15.90
N LYS A 22 12.45 -18.61 16.81
CA LYS A 22 13.17 -17.34 16.72
C LYS A 22 13.87 -17.14 15.37
N SER A 23 14.57 -18.17 14.90
CA SER A 23 15.25 -18.15 13.61
C SER A 23 14.28 -17.96 12.44
N GLY A 24 13.13 -18.64 12.46
CA GLY A 24 12.08 -18.49 11.46
C GLY A 24 11.55 -17.06 11.40
N ILE A 25 11.18 -16.49 12.54
CA ILE A 25 10.70 -15.10 12.61
C ILE A 25 11.76 -14.12 12.07
N MET A 26 13.00 -14.24 12.52
CA MET A 26 14.06 -13.30 12.13
C MET A 26 14.35 -13.35 10.62
N ILE A 27 14.32 -14.54 10.03
CA ILE A 27 14.47 -14.71 8.57
C ILE A 27 13.30 -14.05 7.84
N SER A 28 12.06 -14.29 8.27
CA SER A 28 10.88 -13.68 7.64
C SER A 28 10.85 -12.16 7.80
N LEU A 29 11.22 -11.62 8.98
CA LEU A 29 11.31 -10.18 9.21
C LEU A 29 12.36 -9.54 8.30
N SER A 30 13.54 -10.14 8.19
CA SER A 30 14.58 -9.63 7.28
C SER A 30 14.12 -9.64 5.82
N LYS A 31 13.43 -10.70 5.38
CA LYS A 31 12.84 -10.75 4.03
C LYS A 31 11.79 -9.66 3.83
N TRP A 32 10.95 -9.43 4.83
CA TRP A 32 9.96 -8.36 4.81
C TRP A 32 10.62 -6.99 4.70
N ASP A 33 11.62 -6.70 5.53
CA ASP A 33 12.34 -5.42 5.52
C ASP A 33 13.01 -5.16 4.16
N THR A 34 13.61 -6.19 3.55
CA THR A 34 14.17 -6.09 2.20
C THR A 34 13.09 -5.77 1.17
N LYS A 35 11.96 -6.49 1.19
CA LYS A 35 10.83 -6.21 0.28
C LYS A 35 10.27 -4.80 0.48
N GLN A 36 10.20 -4.31 1.71
CA GLN A 36 9.74 -2.95 1.99
C GLN A 36 10.71 -1.91 1.42
N LYS A 37 12.02 -2.12 1.56
CA LYS A 37 13.02 -1.24 0.95
C LYS A 37 12.90 -1.23 -0.58
N GLU A 38 12.77 -2.39 -1.20
CA GLU A 38 12.57 -2.52 -2.65
C GLU A 38 11.28 -1.85 -3.15
N ARG A 39 10.22 -1.85 -2.32
CA ARG A 39 8.97 -1.14 -2.62
C ARG A 39 9.13 0.39 -2.54
N GLN A 40 10.07 0.88 -1.75
CA GLN A 40 10.31 2.31 -1.52
C GLN A 40 11.36 2.91 -2.46
N THR A 41 12.29 2.12 -2.97
CA THR A 41 13.35 2.62 -3.86
C THR A 41 12.88 2.71 -5.31
N ASP A 42 12.91 3.92 -5.87
CA ASP A 42 12.79 4.12 -7.32
C ASP A 42 14.03 3.59 -8.04
N THR A 43 13.83 3.01 -9.22
CA THR A 43 14.92 2.57 -10.11
C THR A 43 15.36 3.65 -11.09
N TYR A 44 14.67 4.79 -11.11
CA TYR A 44 14.90 5.89 -12.05
C TYR A 44 15.62 7.06 -11.37
N PRO A 45 16.73 7.58 -11.93
CA PRO A 45 17.42 8.74 -11.38
C PRO A 45 16.53 9.98 -11.54
N ALA A 46 15.91 10.40 -10.44
CA ALA A 46 14.87 11.40 -10.54
C ALA A 46 15.44 12.82 -10.54
N ARG A 47 15.02 13.62 -11.51
CA ARG A 47 15.22 15.07 -11.49
C ARG A 47 14.43 15.67 -10.33
N VAL A 48 15.03 16.62 -9.61
CA VAL A 48 14.40 17.26 -8.45
C VAL A 48 14.35 18.77 -8.64
N THR A 49 13.18 19.37 -8.42
CA THR A 49 13.04 20.82 -8.22
C THR A 49 12.97 21.13 -6.74
N LYS A 50 13.76 22.10 -6.29
CA LYS A 50 13.70 22.61 -4.92
C LYS A 50 12.70 23.76 -4.85
N ALA A 51 11.72 23.64 -3.98
CA ALA A 51 10.79 24.73 -3.67
C ALA A 51 11.06 25.22 -2.24
N LYS A 52 11.03 26.54 -2.04
CA LYS A 52 11.16 27.14 -0.72
C LYS A 52 9.80 27.65 -0.25
N TYR A 53 9.43 27.35 0.97
CA TYR A 53 8.22 27.90 1.59
C TYR A 53 8.54 28.49 2.96
N LYS A 54 7.86 29.57 3.30
CA LYS A 54 8.00 30.27 4.59
C LYS A 54 6.86 29.82 5.51
N MET A 55 7.14 29.59 6.78
CA MET A 55 6.07 29.39 7.76
C MET A 55 5.51 30.74 8.21
N ASP A 56 4.20 30.92 8.15
CA ASP A 56 3.55 32.21 8.44
C ASP A 56 3.83 32.76 9.86
N ASN A 57 4.25 31.89 10.79
CA ASN A 57 4.48 32.23 12.21
C ASN A 57 5.94 32.15 12.66
N LEU A 58 6.86 31.79 11.76
CA LEU A 58 8.29 31.65 12.08
C LEU A 58 9.09 32.26 10.92
N ASP A 59 10.12 33.04 11.20
CA ASP A 59 11.03 33.56 10.16
C ASP A 59 12.01 32.47 9.67
N ILE A 60 11.45 31.28 9.40
CA ILE A 60 12.15 30.08 8.99
C ILE A 60 11.60 29.71 7.61
N THR A 61 12.52 29.49 6.68
CA THR A 61 12.22 29.02 5.33
C THR A 61 12.63 27.55 5.23
N PHE A 62 11.69 26.71 4.82
CA PHE A 62 11.92 25.29 4.59
C PHE A 62 12.11 25.05 3.09
N GLU A 63 12.99 24.11 2.75
CA GLU A 63 13.20 23.65 1.38
C GLU A 63 12.56 22.27 1.22
N ILE A 64 11.64 22.15 0.28
CA ILE A 64 11.06 20.87 -0.15
C ILE A 64 11.70 20.43 -1.45
N GLN A 65 11.86 19.13 -1.59
CA GLN A 65 12.38 18.49 -2.79
C GLN A 65 11.22 17.86 -3.54
N LEU A 66 10.91 18.41 -4.72
CA LEU A 66 9.87 17.92 -5.59
C LEU A 66 10.50 17.07 -6.69
N VAL A 67 10.30 15.76 -6.55
CA VAL A 67 10.75 14.77 -7.52
C VAL A 67 9.89 14.88 -8.79
N HIS A 68 10.53 14.92 -9.95
CA HIS A 68 9.83 14.95 -11.24
C HIS A 68 9.32 13.57 -11.60
N LEU A 69 8.12 13.50 -12.18
CA LEU A 69 7.55 12.31 -12.77
C LEU A 69 7.82 12.34 -14.29
N GLU A 70 8.84 11.61 -14.71
CA GLU A 70 9.33 11.57 -16.09
C GLU A 70 8.93 10.28 -16.81
N ASP A 71 8.92 9.14 -16.10
CA ASP A 71 8.51 7.84 -16.63
C ASP A 71 7.55 7.11 -15.67
N ILE A 72 6.27 7.06 -16.07
CA ILE A 72 5.19 6.46 -15.29
C ILE A 72 5.34 4.94 -15.11
N ARG A 73 6.17 4.28 -15.91
CA ARG A 73 6.42 2.83 -15.84
C ARG A 73 7.54 2.47 -14.89
N GLN A 74 8.50 3.37 -14.71
CA GLN A 74 9.71 3.10 -13.91
C GLN A 74 9.65 3.72 -12.51
N GLN A 75 8.82 4.74 -12.31
CA GLN A 75 8.67 5.42 -11.02
C GLN A 75 7.49 4.85 -10.23
N LYS A 76 7.61 4.83 -8.90
CA LYS A 76 6.55 4.38 -7.98
C LYS A 76 5.45 5.44 -7.85
N VAL A 77 4.59 5.54 -8.87
CA VAL A 77 3.56 6.60 -9.01
C VAL A 77 2.66 6.74 -7.79
N PHE A 78 2.26 5.64 -7.14
CA PHE A 78 1.43 5.69 -5.94
C PHE A 78 2.14 6.43 -4.80
N ASN A 79 3.41 6.11 -4.54
CA ASN A 79 4.22 6.79 -3.52
C ASN A 79 4.44 8.25 -3.91
N TRP A 80 4.79 8.49 -5.17
CA TRP A 80 5.00 9.84 -5.70
C TRP A 80 3.76 10.74 -5.50
N VAL A 81 2.56 10.22 -5.76
CA VAL A 81 1.29 10.96 -5.53
C VAL A 81 1.12 11.26 -4.04
N THR A 82 1.35 10.28 -3.16
CA THR A 82 1.25 10.48 -1.70
C THR A 82 2.27 11.51 -1.21
N ASP A 83 3.50 11.47 -1.70
CA ASP A 83 4.54 12.44 -1.35
C ASP A 83 4.16 13.85 -1.82
N PHE A 84 3.60 13.98 -3.02
CA PHE A 84 3.07 15.25 -3.51
C PHE A 84 1.94 15.79 -2.62
N GLU A 85 0.95 14.95 -2.28
CA GLU A 85 -0.17 15.32 -1.40
C GLU A 85 0.33 15.75 -0.02
N ASN A 86 1.32 15.04 0.54
CA ASN A 86 1.93 15.37 1.83
C ASN A 86 2.68 16.72 1.79
N HIS A 87 3.45 16.99 0.73
CA HIS A 87 4.09 18.29 0.54
C HIS A 87 3.06 19.41 0.40
N ALA A 88 2.02 19.20 -0.40
CA ALA A 88 0.96 20.17 -0.62
C ALA A 88 0.21 20.51 0.68
N ASN A 89 -0.06 19.50 1.52
CA ASN A 89 -0.70 19.70 2.82
C ASN A 89 0.23 20.40 3.82
N SER A 90 1.50 20.01 3.87
CA SER A 90 2.49 20.59 4.79
C SER A 90 2.77 22.06 4.47
N ALA A 91 2.86 22.39 3.19
CA ALA A 91 3.06 23.74 2.70
C ALA A 91 1.75 24.52 2.54
N LYS A 92 0.59 23.91 2.83
CA LYS A 92 -0.75 24.49 2.74
C LYS A 92 -1.07 25.11 1.37
N TRP A 93 -0.71 24.43 0.30
CA TRP A 93 -0.99 24.92 -1.06
C TRP A 93 -2.48 24.98 -1.34
N ASP A 94 -2.91 26.04 -2.01
CA ASP A 94 -4.23 26.12 -2.60
C ASP A 94 -4.30 25.31 -3.92
N GLU A 95 -5.50 25.14 -4.46
CA GLU A 95 -5.73 24.35 -5.67
C GLU A 95 -4.99 24.89 -6.91
N SER A 96 -4.88 26.22 -7.04
CA SER A 96 -4.19 26.85 -8.16
C SER A 96 -2.69 26.57 -8.10
N GLN A 97 -2.10 26.71 -6.91
CA GLN A 97 -0.70 26.40 -6.65
C GLN A 97 -0.39 24.93 -6.91
N LYS A 98 -1.25 24.01 -6.44
CA LYS A 98 -1.10 22.57 -6.69
C LYS A 98 -1.07 22.25 -8.17
N LEU A 99 -2.01 22.80 -8.95
CA LEU A 99 -2.09 22.58 -10.39
C LEU A 99 -0.84 23.09 -11.12
N ILE A 100 -0.39 24.30 -10.82
CA ILE A 100 0.81 24.88 -11.43
C ILE A 100 2.03 24.00 -11.11
N ILE A 101 2.21 23.61 -9.85
CA ILE A 101 3.35 22.78 -9.46
C ILE A 101 3.28 21.42 -10.15
N LEU A 102 2.12 20.74 -10.14
CA LEU A 102 1.92 19.45 -10.82
C LEU A 102 2.31 19.51 -12.30
N GLN A 103 1.82 20.52 -13.02
CA GLN A 103 2.10 20.67 -14.44
C GLN A 103 3.59 20.92 -14.73
N ASN A 104 4.37 21.41 -13.76
CA ASN A 104 5.80 21.66 -13.90
C ASN A 104 6.69 20.47 -13.51
N ILE A 105 6.19 19.56 -12.66
CA ILE A 105 6.95 18.40 -12.19
C ILE A 105 6.55 17.10 -12.88
N ILE A 106 5.58 17.13 -13.79
CA ILE A 106 5.19 15.98 -14.63
C ILE A 106 5.66 16.25 -16.05
N SER A 107 6.25 15.24 -16.70
CA SER A 107 6.69 15.38 -18.09
C SER A 107 5.51 15.64 -19.04
N ALA A 108 5.76 16.45 -20.08
CA ALA A 108 4.75 16.81 -21.07
C ALA A 108 4.15 15.58 -21.80
N SER A 109 4.94 14.53 -21.98
CA SER A 109 4.50 13.27 -22.58
C SER A 109 3.47 12.55 -21.70
N ILE A 110 3.64 12.54 -20.38
CA ILE A 110 2.66 11.97 -19.44
C ILE A 110 1.41 12.86 -19.41
N LEU A 111 1.58 14.18 -19.30
CA LEU A 111 0.44 15.13 -19.30
C LEU A 111 -0.40 15.01 -20.57
N SER A 112 0.19 14.76 -21.73
CA SER A 112 -0.55 14.56 -22.98
C SER A 112 -1.43 13.30 -23.02
N GLN A 113 -1.09 12.28 -22.22
CA GLN A 113 -1.90 11.05 -22.08
C GLN A 113 -3.07 11.25 -21.12
N LEU A 114 -2.95 12.22 -20.21
CA LEU A 114 -4.05 12.65 -19.36
C LEU A 114 -4.98 13.56 -20.18
N ALA A 115 -6.26 13.20 -20.28
CA ALA A 115 -7.25 14.10 -20.85
C ALA A 115 -7.24 15.45 -20.10
N LYS A 116 -7.69 16.53 -20.74
CA LYS A 116 -7.79 17.86 -20.11
C LYS A 116 -8.49 17.74 -18.77
N SER A 117 -7.69 17.79 -17.70
CA SER A 117 -8.13 17.63 -16.32
C SER A 117 -8.04 18.99 -15.66
N ASP A 118 -9.14 19.39 -15.05
CA ASP A 118 -9.38 20.70 -14.44
C ASP A 118 -9.06 20.75 -12.95
N SER A 119 -8.80 19.60 -12.32
CA SER A 119 -8.46 19.52 -10.90
C SER A 119 -7.22 18.67 -10.64
N THR A 120 -6.52 19.02 -9.57
CA THR A 120 -5.39 18.27 -9.02
C THR A 120 -5.78 16.82 -8.81
N GLN A 121 -6.96 16.58 -8.23
CA GLN A 121 -7.44 15.23 -7.94
C GLN A 121 -7.60 14.39 -9.21
N ASN A 122 -8.14 14.97 -10.29
CA ASN A 122 -8.31 14.28 -11.57
C ASN A 122 -6.95 13.91 -12.20
N ILE A 123 -5.96 14.80 -12.11
CA ILE A 123 -4.60 14.53 -12.58
C ILE A 123 -3.98 13.39 -11.76
N LEU A 124 -4.01 13.46 -10.43
CA LEU A 124 -3.41 12.44 -9.55
C LEU A 124 -4.08 11.07 -9.74
N LEU A 125 -5.41 11.02 -9.90
CA LEU A 125 -6.14 9.79 -10.19
C LEU A 125 -5.77 9.24 -11.58
N GLY A 126 -5.68 10.10 -12.58
CA GLY A 126 -5.28 9.73 -13.94
C GLY A 126 -3.86 9.16 -13.99
N LEU A 127 -2.92 9.73 -13.23
CA LEU A 127 -1.56 9.20 -13.09
C LEU A 127 -1.58 7.78 -12.49
N LYS A 128 -2.32 7.58 -11.39
CA LYS A 128 -2.47 6.25 -10.79
C LYS A 128 -3.03 5.26 -11.82
N LYS A 129 -4.07 5.64 -12.57
CA LYS A 129 -4.67 4.79 -13.61
C LYS A 129 -3.68 4.42 -14.71
N LEU A 130 -2.98 5.39 -15.29
CA LEU A 130 -1.96 5.15 -16.31
C LEU A 130 -0.82 4.25 -15.80
N SER A 131 -0.47 4.33 -14.51
CA SER A 131 0.56 3.45 -13.92
C SER A 131 0.08 1.99 -13.77
N ILE A 132 -1.24 1.79 -13.62
CA ILE A 132 -1.86 0.47 -13.49
C ILE A 132 -1.96 -0.22 -14.85
N ASP A 133 -2.09 0.50 -15.96
CA ASP A 133 -2.21 -0.08 -17.32
C ASP A 133 -1.03 -0.98 -17.72
N ASN A 134 0.08 -0.95 -16.97
CA ASN A 134 1.15 -1.96 -17.06
C ASN A 134 0.70 -3.38 -16.64
N TYR A 135 -0.44 -3.49 -15.96
CA TYR A 135 -1.09 -4.73 -15.55
C TYR A 135 -2.44 -4.85 -16.26
N SER A 136 -2.77 -6.05 -16.76
CA SER A 136 -4.12 -6.28 -17.26
C SER A 136 -5.09 -6.36 -16.07
N LEU A 137 -6.21 -5.63 -16.15
CA LEU A 137 -7.27 -5.68 -15.13
C LEU A 137 -7.71 -7.13 -14.80
N PRO A 138 -7.85 -8.06 -15.78
CA PRO A 138 -8.09 -9.46 -15.47
C PRO A 138 -7.02 -10.09 -14.57
N ALA A 139 -5.73 -9.83 -14.83
CA ALA A 139 -4.65 -10.36 -14.00
C ALA A 139 -4.66 -9.77 -12.58
N LEU A 140 -4.99 -8.49 -12.43
CA LEU A 140 -5.17 -7.86 -11.11
C LEU A 140 -6.32 -8.50 -10.34
N SER A 141 -7.48 -8.67 -10.99
CA SER A 141 -8.65 -9.30 -10.39
C SER A 141 -8.37 -10.74 -9.96
N THR A 142 -7.66 -11.52 -10.77
CA THR A 142 -7.21 -12.87 -10.40
C THR A 142 -6.25 -12.82 -9.21
N SER A 143 -5.25 -11.94 -9.24
CA SER A 143 -4.28 -11.82 -8.15
C SER A 143 -4.94 -11.43 -6.83
N PHE A 144 -5.92 -10.52 -6.87
CA PHE A 144 -6.68 -10.11 -5.71
C PHE A 144 -7.54 -11.23 -5.13
N LYS A 145 -8.24 -11.97 -5.99
CA LYS A 145 -9.06 -13.12 -5.58
C LYS A 145 -8.20 -14.23 -4.97
N ASP A 146 -7.02 -14.47 -5.53
CA ASP A 146 -6.13 -15.55 -5.10
C ASP A 146 -5.20 -15.14 -3.94
N CYS A 147 -5.23 -13.87 -3.52
CA CYS A 147 -4.46 -13.34 -2.39
C CYS A 147 -4.99 -13.92 -1.07
N THR A 148 -4.42 -15.03 -0.64
CA THR A 148 -4.80 -15.76 0.58
C THR A 148 -3.78 -15.55 1.70
N GLN A 149 -4.25 -15.53 2.96
CA GLN A 149 -3.38 -15.34 4.13
C GLN A 149 -2.19 -16.32 4.16
N ASN A 150 -2.41 -17.55 3.72
CA ASN A 150 -1.40 -18.62 3.73
C ASN A 150 -0.30 -18.46 2.68
N MET A 151 -0.37 -17.44 1.81
CA MET A 151 0.73 -17.08 0.92
C MET A 151 1.82 -16.26 1.62
N PHE A 152 1.57 -15.83 2.87
CA PHE A 152 2.40 -14.89 3.60
C PHE A 152 2.88 -15.49 4.92
N SER A 153 4.08 -15.07 5.36
CA SER A 153 4.60 -15.49 6.67
C SER A 153 3.85 -14.76 7.79
N PHE A 154 3.59 -13.47 7.55
CA PHE A 154 2.95 -12.55 8.48
C PHE A 154 1.62 -12.05 7.95
N VAL A 155 0.63 -11.87 8.83
CA VAL A 155 -0.64 -11.21 8.49
C VAL A 155 -0.43 -9.77 8.06
N ARG A 156 0.60 -9.05 8.56
CA ARG A 156 0.92 -7.70 8.04
C ARG A 156 1.25 -7.69 6.54
N GLU A 157 1.97 -8.72 6.06
CA GLU A 157 2.29 -8.87 4.64
C GLU A 157 1.02 -9.09 3.82
N TYR A 158 0.13 -9.95 4.33
CA TYR A 158 -1.16 -10.24 3.72
C TYR A 158 -2.03 -8.97 3.59
N PHE A 159 -2.15 -8.18 4.66
CA PHE A 159 -2.90 -6.92 4.62
C PHE A 159 -2.34 -5.95 3.60
N THR A 160 -1.02 -5.73 3.61
CA THR A 160 -0.37 -4.80 2.66
C THR A 160 -0.64 -5.20 1.22
N GLU A 161 -0.50 -6.48 0.88
CA GLU A 161 -0.75 -6.94 -0.50
C GLU A 161 -2.22 -6.84 -0.89
N LEU A 162 -3.13 -7.26 0.01
CA LEU A 162 -4.56 -7.24 -0.26
C LEU A 162 -5.10 -5.82 -0.45
N GLU A 163 -4.67 -4.87 0.40
CA GLU A 163 -5.05 -3.45 0.30
C GLU A 163 -4.49 -2.79 -0.97
N GLU A 164 -3.26 -3.12 -1.35
CA GLU A 164 -2.64 -2.62 -2.57
C GLU A 164 -3.40 -3.10 -3.81
N LEU A 165 -3.72 -4.40 -3.88
CA LEU A 165 -4.50 -4.99 -4.98
C LEU A 165 -5.93 -4.43 -5.03
N SER A 166 -6.59 -4.29 -3.87
CA SER A 166 -7.93 -3.69 -3.77
C SER A 166 -7.95 -2.25 -4.29
N THR A 167 -6.95 -1.45 -3.89
CA THR A 167 -6.82 -0.06 -4.33
C THR A 167 -6.61 0.04 -5.84
N LYS A 168 -5.74 -0.81 -6.41
CA LYS A 168 -5.51 -0.86 -7.86
C LYS A 168 -6.79 -1.21 -8.63
N ILE A 169 -7.53 -2.24 -8.19
CA ILE A 169 -8.81 -2.62 -8.79
C ILE A 169 -9.84 -1.50 -8.69
N ALA A 170 -9.97 -0.88 -7.52
CA ALA A 170 -10.91 0.21 -7.30
C ALA A 170 -10.64 1.39 -8.23
N ILE A 171 -9.37 1.78 -8.42
CA ILE A 171 -8.99 2.86 -9.34
C ILE A 171 -9.28 2.47 -10.79
N SER A 172 -8.96 1.24 -11.20
CA SER A 172 -9.20 0.77 -12.57
C SER A 172 -10.69 0.73 -12.91
N LEU A 173 -11.53 0.31 -11.97
CA LEU A 173 -12.97 0.15 -12.14
C LEU A 173 -13.79 1.39 -11.78
N GLY A 174 -13.18 2.42 -11.18
CA GLY A 174 -13.86 3.63 -10.73
C GLY A 174 -14.79 3.41 -9.54
N TYR A 175 -14.43 2.50 -8.64
CA TYR A 175 -15.22 2.23 -7.43
C TYR A 175 -15.19 3.39 -6.45
N THR A 176 -16.32 3.62 -5.81
CA THR A 176 -16.43 4.51 -4.65
C THR A 176 -15.66 3.93 -3.45
N GLN A 177 -15.37 4.77 -2.46
CA GLN A 177 -14.75 4.32 -1.21
C GLN A 177 -15.56 3.22 -0.52
N LYS A 178 -16.89 3.35 -0.54
CA LYS A 178 -17.81 2.36 0.05
C LYS A 178 -17.72 1.02 -0.67
N GLU A 179 -17.74 1.01 -2.01
CA GLU A 179 -17.59 -0.22 -2.80
C GLU A 179 -16.22 -0.87 -2.60
N THR A 180 -15.17 -0.05 -2.53
CA THR A 180 -13.81 -0.51 -2.24
C THR A 180 -13.73 -1.21 -0.89
N GLN A 181 -14.32 -0.61 0.15
CA GLN A 181 -14.37 -1.20 1.50
C GLN A 181 -15.17 -2.50 1.54
N ILE A 182 -16.31 -2.56 0.85
CA ILE A 182 -17.12 -3.78 0.75
C ILE A 182 -16.34 -4.90 0.06
N LEU A 183 -15.68 -4.59 -1.06
CA LEU A 183 -14.87 -5.54 -1.81
C LEU A 183 -13.69 -6.05 -0.97
N LEU A 184 -12.96 -5.15 -0.33
CA LEU A 184 -11.84 -5.47 0.55
C LEU A 184 -12.30 -6.37 1.70
N SER A 185 -13.35 -5.99 2.42
CA SER A 185 -13.87 -6.74 3.56
C SER A 185 -14.35 -8.13 3.14
N THR A 186 -15.11 -8.22 2.05
CA THR A 186 -15.64 -9.52 1.56
C THR A 186 -14.51 -10.46 1.17
N THR A 187 -13.52 -9.95 0.43
CA THR A 187 -12.38 -10.75 -0.02
C THR A 187 -11.47 -11.14 1.15
N PHE A 188 -11.25 -10.22 2.09
CA PHE A 188 -10.49 -10.47 3.31
C PHE A 188 -11.03 -11.69 4.06
N PHE A 189 -12.32 -11.68 4.45
CA PHE A 189 -12.89 -12.78 5.22
C PHE A 189 -12.95 -14.10 4.45
N ALA A 190 -13.12 -14.04 3.12
CA ALA A 190 -13.10 -15.24 2.27
C ALA A 190 -11.70 -15.89 2.19
N ASN A 191 -10.64 -15.11 2.34
CA ASN A 191 -9.26 -15.51 2.08
C ASN A 191 -8.40 -15.71 3.36
N LEU A 192 -9.03 -15.64 4.53
CA LEU A 192 -8.40 -15.98 5.80
C LEU A 192 -8.06 -17.47 5.90
N GLY A 193 -7.01 -17.77 6.66
CA GLY A 193 -6.76 -19.13 7.15
C GLY A 193 -7.91 -19.61 8.04
N SER A 194 -8.18 -20.91 8.05
CA SER A 194 -9.35 -21.47 8.72
C SER A 194 -9.35 -21.21 10.22
N HIS A 195 -8.19 -21.35 10.89
CA HIS A 195 -8.08 -21.11 12.33
C HIS A 195 -8.13 -19.63 12.66
N THR A 196 -7.59 -18.78 11.79
CA THR A 196 -7.71 -17.32 11.89
C THR A 196 -9.17 -16.87 11.77
N ALA A 197 -9.92 -17.40 10.80
CA ALA A 197 -11.34 -17.12 10.63
C ALA A 197 -12.16 -17.57 11.85
N ILE A 198 -11.92 -18.79 12.36
CA ILE A 198 -12.57 -19.30 13.58
C ILE A 198 -12.24 -18.43 14.79
N TYR A 199 -11.00 -17.97 14.91
CA TYR A 199 -10.59 -17.08 16.00
C TYR A 199 -11.39 -15.77 15.99
N LEU A 200 -11.47 -15.09 14.83
CA LEU A 200 -12.23 -13.84 14.72
C LEU A 200 -13.72 -14.02 15.01
N GLN A 201 -14.30 -15.14 14.54
CA GLN A 201 -15.69 -15.49 14.87
C GLN A 201 -15.90 -15.66 16.38
N LYS A 202 -14.98 -16.33 17.08
CA LYS A 202 -15.03 -16.47 18.55
C LYS A 202 -14.93 -15.13 19.27
N GLN A 203 -14.12 -14.21 18.73
CA GLN A 203 -13.98 -12.84 19.25
C GLN A 203 -15.13 -11.91 18.82
N ARG A 204 -16.10 -12.39 18.03
CA ARG A 204 -17.21 -11.59 17.46
C ARG A 204 -16.74 -10.38 16.67
N VAL A 205 -15.64 -10.56 15.92
CA VAL A 205 -15.08 -9.53 15.06
C VAL A 205 -15.59 -9.72 13.64
N GLU A 206 -16.49 -8.83 13.21
CA GLU A 206 -17.24 -8.98 11.95
C GLU A 206 -16.86 -7.95 10.87
N SER A 207 -15.99 -7.00 11.20
CA SER A 207 -15.58 -5.93 10.28
C SER A 207 -14.07 -5.93 10.06
N TYR A 208 -13.67 -5.46 8.88
CA TYR A 208 -12.28 -5.47 8.41
C TYR A 208 -11.33 -4.73 9.36
N GLU A 209 -11.63 -3.49 9.73
CA GLU A 209 -10.71 -2.66 10.54
C GLU A 209 -10.46 -3.26 11.94
N PRO A 210 -11.47 -3.65 12.73
CA PRO A 210 -11.24 -4.35 14.00
C PRO A 210 -10.51 -5.68 13.82
N ALA A 211 -10.78 -6.43 12.75
CA ALA A 211 -10.06 -7.67 12.46
C ALA A 211 -8.57 -7.41 12.19
N LYS A 212 -8.27 -6.38 11.39
CA LYS A 212 -6.91 -5.97 11.08
C LYS A 212 -6.14 -5.61 12.35
N LEU A 213 -6.71 -4.75 13.19
CA LEU A 213 -6.10 -4.32 14.45
C LEU A 213 -5.81 -5.51 15.38
N GLU A 214 -6.78 -6.42 15.53
CA GLU A 214 -6.63 -7.57 16.42
C GLU A 214 -5.59 -8.58 15.91
N LEU A 215 -5.59 -8.88 14.60
CA LEU A 215 -4.62 -9.81 14.03
C LEU A 215 -3.20 -9.25 14.05
N LEU A 216 -3.02 -7.95 13.80
CA LEU A 216 -1.72 -7.28 13.93
C LEU A 216 -1.22 -7.29 15.38
N ARG A 217 -2.12 -7.07 16.35
CA ARG A 217 -1.78 -7.16 17.79
C ARG A 217 -1.31 -8.56 18.16
N LEU A 218 -2.01 -9.60 17.73
CA LEU A 218 -1.63 -10.99 17.98
C LEU A 218 -0.30 -11.34 17.33
N GLU A 219 -0.09 -10.94 16.08
CA GLU A 219 1.18 -11.14 15.40
C GLU A 219 2.34 -10.50 16.17
N GLU A 220 2.16 -9.29 16.68
CA GLU A 220 3.19 -8.60 17.47
C GLU A 220 3.50 -9.36 18.77
N ILE A 221 2.47 -9.92 19.44
CA ILE A 221 2.67 -10.77 20.62
C ILE A 221 3.50 -12.01 20.24
N LEU A 222 3.15 -12.69 19.14
CA LEU A 222 3.88 -13.88 18.68
C LEU A 222 5.34 -13.58 18.35
N ILE A 223 5.59 -12.44 17.70
CA ILE A 223 6.95 -11.98 17.41
C ILE A 223 7.73 -11.75 18.69
N ASN A 224 7.13 -11.12 19.69
CA ASN A 224 7.82 -10.78 20.92
C ASN A 224 8.06 -12.01 21.81
N GLU A 225 7.10 -12.94 21.90
CA GLU A 225 7.29 -14.18 22.65
C GLU A 225 8.37 -15.07 22.02
N ALA A 226 8.36 -15.24 20.70
CA ALA A 226 9.36 -16.05 20.01
C ALA A 226 10.78 -15.45 20.06
N LYS A 227 10.94 -14.15 20.34
CA LYS A 227 12.28 -13.54 20.55
C LYS A 227 12.87 -13.86 21.93
N LYS A 228 12.01 -14.14 22.93
CA LYS A 228 12.39 -14.46 24.32
C LYS A 228 12.87 -15.91 24.48
N VAL A 229 12.32 -16.82 23.68
CA VAL A 229 12.71 -18.25 23.58
C VAL A 229 14.01 -18.39 22.79
#